data_AF-A0A813GJM8-F1
#
_entry.id   AF-A0A813GJM8-F1
#
_cell.length_a   1.000
_cell.length_b   1.000
_cell.length_c   1.000
_cell.angle_alpha   90.00
_cell.angle_beta   90.00
_cell.angle_gamma   90.00
#
_symmetry.space_group_name_H-M   'P 1'
#
loop_
_entity.id
_entity.type
_entity.pdbx_description
1 polymer ?
#
loop_
_entity_poly.entity_id
_entity_poly.type
_entity_poly.pdbx_seq_one_letter_code
_entity_poly.pdbx_strand_id
1 'polypeptide(L)'
;MDSGGLRKPVSWACKPGLVVVGMDCEWGRVRAGQKVKGVDVIQVAPTAELSDSVIFRCGSKHGGVPEPLKEFLEDPSILKVVVGVMDAKMLWRSGVSLKGAVDLQRVIQLLGVTEHGNGLAGLYQGLCGK
;
A
#
# COMPACT_ATOMS: atom_id res chain seq x y z
N MET A 1 -33.58 -21.46 9.41
CA MET A 1 -32.69 -21.20 8.26
C MET A 1 -32.39 -19.71 8.31
N ASP A 2 -31.27 -19.33 8.92
CA ASP A 2 -30.84 -17.94 9.06
C ASP A 2 -29.94 -17.58 7.88
N SER A 3 -30.45 -16.76 6.98
CA SER A 3 -29.72 -16.27 5.80
C SER A 3 -28.93 -15.02 6.15
N GLY A 4 -27.62 -15.21 6.31
CA GLY A 4 -26.58 -14.30 5.80
C GLY A 4 -26.64 -12.85 6.27
N GLY A 5 -25.95 -12.55 7.37
CA GLY A 5 -25.60 -11.19 7.75
C GLY A 5 -24.85 -10.48 6.61
N LEU A 6 -25.51 -9.51 6.00
CA LEU A 6 -24.93 -8.57 5.05
C LEU A 6 -23.78 -7.83 5.76
N ARG A 7 -22.54 -8.07 5.33
CA ARG A 7 -21.39 -7.27 5.76
C ARG A 7 -21.63 -5.82 5.33
N LYS A 8 -21.73 -4.90 6.29
CA LYS A 8 -21.82 -3.47 6.01
C LYS A 8 -20.55 -3.02 5.26
N PRO A 9 -20.67 -2.18 4.22
CA PRO A 9 -19.49 -1.57 3.60
C PRO A 9 -18.76 -0.71 4.63
N VAL A 10 -17.43 -0.78 4.62
CA VAL A 10 -16.56 0.05 5.45
C VAL A 10 -16.75 1.49 4.98
N SER A 11 -17.43 2.32 5.78
CA SER A 11 -17.63 3.73 5.45
C SER A 11 -16.40 4.51 5.88
N TRP A 12 -15.67 5.08 4.92
CA TRP A 12 -14.52 5.96 5.12
C TRP A 12 -14.95 7.37 5.57
N ALA A 13 -15.80 7.46 6.59
CA ALA A 13 -16.39 8.70 7.04
C ALA A 13 -15.37 9.53 7.86
N CYS A 14 -14.57 10.32 7.16
CA CYS A 14 -13.90 11.51 7.70
C CYS A 14 -14.40 12.74 6.91
N LYS A 15 -14.34 13.93 7.52
CA LYS A 15 -14.73 15.25 6.96
C LYS A 15 -14.39 15.41 5.47
N PRO A 16 -15.07 16.28 4.67
CA PRO A 16 -14.67 16.56 3.29
C PRO A 16 -13.20 17.02 3.30
N GLY A 17 -12.32 16.10 2.94
CA GLY A 17 -10.92 16.10 3.34
C GLY A 17 -10.26 14.90 2.70
N LEU A 18 -9.03 15.11 2.26
CA LEU A 18 -8.25 14.10 1.55
C LEU A 18 -8.12 12.83 2.41
N VAL A 19 -8.55 11.68 1.87
CA VAL A 19 -8.32 10.39 2.52
C VAL A 19 -6.86 10.02 2.29
N VAL A 20 -6.10 9.78 3.37
CA VAL A 20 -4.68 9.42 3.30
C VAL A 20 -4.50 8.05 3.96
N VAL A 21 -3.76 7.15 3.29
CA VAL A 21 -3.49 5.79 3.77
C VAL A 21 -2.02 5.47 3.59
N GLY A 22 -1.41 4.80 4.57
CA GLY A 22 -0.11 4.16 4.38
C GLY A 22 -0.26 2.84 3.62
N MET A 23 0.67 2.54 2.73
CA MET A 23 0.67 1.30 1.96
C MET A 23 2.08 0.77 1.76
N ASP A 24 2.20 -0.56 1.75
CA ASP A 24 3.41 -1.29 1.40
C ASP A 24 3.04 -2.55 0.61
N CYS A 25 3.99 -3.11 -0.13
CA CYS A 25 3.80 -4.34 -0.90
C CYS A 25 4.96 -5.29 -0.68
N GLU A 26 4.65 -6.59 -0.57
CA GLU A 26 5.67 -7.64 -0.58
C GLU A 26 5.51 -8.53 -1.81
N TRP A 27 6.65 -8.98 -2.34
CA TRP A 27 6.70 -9.89 -3.48
C TRP A 27 7.84 -10.90 -3.33
N GLY A 28 7.61 -12.11 -3.82
CA GLY A 28 8.58 -13.19 -3.76
C GLY A 28 9.91 -12.85 -4.44
N ARG A 29 11.01 -13.23 -3.79
CA ARG A 29 12.34 -13.16 -4.40
C ARG A 29 12.38 -14.05 -5.63
N VAL A 30 12.88 -13.49 -6.71
CA VAL A 30 13.05 -14.18 -7.98
C VAL A 30 14.37 -14.92 -7.98
N ARG A 31 14.34 -16.23 -8.23
CA ARG A 31 15.56 -17.00 -8.50
C ARG A 31 16.17 -16.53 -9.81
N ALA A 32 17.50 -16.62 -9.96
CA ALA A 32 18.17 -16.24 -11.20
C ALA A 32 17.49 -16.88 -12.43
N GLY A 33 17.11 -16.06 -13.40
CA GLY A 33 16.41 -16.48 -14.62
C GLY A 33 14.87 -16.52 -14.55
N GLN A 34 14.25 -16.29 -13.39
CA GLN A 34 12.79 -16.18 -13.29
C GLN A 34 12.31 -14.73 -13.50
N LYS A 35 11.03 -14.53 -13.83
CA LYS A 35 10.39 -13.20 -13.88
C LYS A 35 9.65 -12.97 -12.56
N VAL A 36 9.76 -11.76 -12.00
CA VAL A 36 8.91 -11.34 -10.86
C VAL A 36 7.46 -11.35 -11.36
N LYS A 37 6.58 -12.04 -10.63
CA LYS A 37 5.19 -12.26 -11.07
C LYS A 37 4.22 -11.13 -10.68
N GLY A 38 4.61 -10.25 -9.76
CA GLY A 38 3.73 -9.23 -9.20
C GLY A 38 3.82 -9.20 -7.67
N VAL A 39 2.83 -8.59 -7.02
CA VAL A 39 2.72 -8.56 -5.57
C VAL A 39 2.17 -9.88 -5.04
N ASP A 40 2.67 -10.30 -3.88
CA ASP A 40 2.14 -11.45 -3.13
C ASP A 40 1.32 -10.98 -1.93
N VAL A 41 1.69 -9.86 -1.33
CA VAL A 41 0.99 -9.23 -0.20
C VAL A 41 0.88 -7.73 -0.41
N ILE A 42 -0.24 -7.16 0.02
CA ILE A 42 -0.44 -5.71 0.12
C ILE A 42 -0.80 -5.39 1.57
N GLN A 43 -0.07 -4.48 2.20
CA GLN A 43 -0.39 -3.94 3.52
C GLN A 43 -1.03 -2.56 3.36
N VAL A 44 -2.11 -2.30 4.09
CA VAL A 44 -2.79 -1.00 4.13
C VAL A 44 -2.97 -0.56 5.58
N ALA A 45 -2.51 0.64 5.89
CA ALA A 45 -2.63 1.28 7.20
C ALA A 45 -3.48 2.56 7.05
N PRO A 46 -4.79 2.51 7.34
CA PRO A 46 -5.67 3.67 7.19
C PRO A 46 -5.49 4.71 8.30
N THR A 47 -4.91 4.33 9.43
CA THR A 47 -4.63 5.19 10.58
C THR A 47 -3.21 4.93 11.10
N ALA A 48 -2.78 5.70 12.10
CA ALA A 48 -1.52 5.45 12.80
C ALA A 48 -1.59 4.25 13.78
N GLU A 49 -2.79 3.72 14.02
CA GLU A 49 -3.01 2.60 14.94
C GLU A 49 -2.81 1.26 14.22
N LEU A 50 -1.92 0.42 14.76
CA LEU A 50 -1.62 -0.89 14.18
C LEU A 50 -2.87 -1.79 14.12
N SER A 51 -3.83 -1.62 15.03
CA SER A 51 -5.08 -2.39 15.07
C SER A 51 -5.95 -2.22 13.83
N ASP A 52 -5.78 -1.11 13.09
CA ASP A 52 -6.57 -0.79 11.92
C ASP A 52 -5.89 -1.26 10.63
N SER A 53 -4.67 -1.79 10.73
CA SER A 53 -3.88 -2.24 9.58
C SER A 53 -4.42 -3.55 9.02
N VAL A 54 -4.49 -3.63 7.69
CA VAL A 54 -5.03 -4.79 6.97
C VAL A 54 -3.96 -5.35 6.05
N ILE A 55 -3.89 -6.69 5.99
CA ILE A 55 -2.97 -7.43 5.13
C ILE A 55 -3.77 -8.26 4.14
N PHE A 56 -3.57 -8.03 2.85
CA PHE A 56 -4.20 -8.76 1.76
C PHE A 56 -3.21 -9.74 1.13
N ARG A 57 -3.60 -11.01 1.01
CA ARG A 57 -2.82 -12.01 0.25
C ARG A 57 -3.26 -11.96 -1.21
N CYS A 58 -2.39 -11.45 -2.07
CA CYS A 58 -2.67 -11.12 -3.47
C CYS A 58 -1.88 -11.96 -4.49
N GLY A 59 -1.04 -12.89 -4.02
CA GLY A 59 -0.28 -13.75 -4.92
C GLY A 59 -1.17 -14.55 -5.87
N SER A 60 -0.65 -14.94 -7.04
CA SER A 60 -1.40 -15.72 -8.06
C SER A 60 -2.08 -16.99 -7.53
N LYS A 61 -1.51 -17.64 -6.50
CA LYS A 61 -2.12 -18.80 -5.83
C LYS A 61 -3.39 -18.47 -5.03
N HIS A 62 -3.64 -17.19 -4.78
CA HIS A 62 -4.78 -16.66 -4.04
C HIS A 62 -5.78 -15.90 -4.94
N GLY A 63 -5.64 -16.01 -6.28
CA GLY A 63 -6.53 -15.36 -7.23
C GLY A 63 -6.11 -13.97 -7.69
N GLY A 64 -4.93 -13.49 -7.29
CA GLY A 64 -4.46 -12.14 -7.65
C GLY A 64 -4.96 -11.07 -6.68
N VAL A 65 -4.93 -9.80 -7.13
CA VAL A 65 -5.49 -8.68 -6.36
C VAL A 65 -7.02 -8.71 -6.48
N PRO A 66 -7.78 -8.78 -5.37
CA PRO A 66 -9.24 -8.77 -5.40
C PRO A 66 -9.81 -7.46 -5.97
N GLU A 67 -10.93 -7.51 -6.70
CA GLU A 67 -11.50 -6.33 -7.37
C GLU A 67 -11.76 -5.13 -6.44
N PRO A 68 -12.34 -5.30 -5.22
CA PRO A 68 -12.55 -4.15 -4.33
C PRO A 68 -11.24 -3.47 -3.89
N LEU A 69 -10.17 -4.26 -3.74
CA LEU A 69 -8.85 -3.71 -3.41
C LEU A 69 -8.24 -3.01 -4.63
N LYS A 70 -8.44 -3.56 -5.83
CA LYS A 70 -8.03 -2.92 -7.08
C LYS A 70 -8.72 -1.57 -7.28
N GLU A 71 -10.04 -1.49 -7.09
CA GLU A 71 -10.81 -0.23 -7.15
C GLU A 71 -10.23 0.80 -6.18
N PHE A 72 -9.96 0.41 -4.94
CA PHE A 72 -9.30 1.26 -3.95
C PHE A 72 -7.92 1.75 -4.40
N LEU A 73 -7.07 0.86 -4.93
CA LEU A 73 -5.72 1.19 -5.41
C LEU A 73 -5.74 2.12 -6.63
N GLU A 74 -6.76 1.99 -7.47
CA GLU A 74 -6.95 2.76 -8.71
C GLU A 74 -7.75 4.06 -8.53
N ASP A 75 -8.27 4.33 -7.33
CA ASP A 75 -9.03 5.55 -7.01
C ASP A 75 -8.09 6.76 -6.74
N PRO A 76 -8.07 7.79 -7.61
CA PRO A 76 -7.20 8.95 -7.43
C PRO A 76 -7.63 9.89 -6.28
N SER A 77 -8.84 9.74 -5.73
CA SER A 77 -9.34 10.56 -4.61
C SER A 77 -8.77 10.14 -3.25
N ILE A 78 -8.16 8.96 -3.19
CA ILE A 78 -7.46 8.42 -2.02
C ILE A 78 -5.96 8.60 -2.23
N LEU A 79 -5.29 9.26 -1.30
CA LEU A 79 -3.84 9.45 -1.30
C LEU A 79 -3.15 8.25 -0.62
N LYS A 80 -2.42 7.44 -1.39
CA LYS A 80 -1.61 6.32 -0.90
C LYS A 80 -0.17 6.79 -0.68
N VAL A 81 0.27 6.75 0.57
CA VAL A 81 1.67 7.01 0.94
C VAL A 81 2.44 5.70 0.87
N VAL A 82 3.44 5.64 0.01
CA VAL A 82 4.33 4.48 -0.18
C VAL A 82 5.77 4.87 0.13
N VAL A 83 6.65 3.88 0.29
CA VAL A 83 8.09 4.13 0.46
C VAL A 83 8.88 3.37 -0.61
N GLY A 84 9.25 4.10 -1.66
CA GLY A 84 10.00 3.59 -2.78
C GLY A 84 9.11 3.27 -4.00
N VAL A 85 9.69 3.44 -5.18
CA VAL A 85 8.99 3.34 -6.47
C VAL A 85 8.61 1.91 -6.89
N MET A 86 9.06 0.90 -6.16
CA MET A 86 8.95 -0.50 -6.58
C MET A 86 7.53 -1.04 -6.47
N ASP A 87 6.74 -0.55 -5.52
CA ASP A 87 5.34 -0.98 -5.30
C ASP A 87 4.50 -0.75 -6.55
N ALA A 88 4.57 0.45 -7.13
CA ALA A 88 3.84 0.79 -8.35
C ALA A 88 4.18 -0.16 -9.50
N LYS A 89 5.45 -0.56 -9.64
CA LYS A 89 5.90 -1.50 -10.67
C LYS A 89 5.38 -2.91 -10.43
N MET A 90 5.30 -3.36 -9.18
CA MET A 90 4.81 -4.71 -8.85
C MET A 90 3.29 -4.79 -8.93
N LEU A 91 2.58 -3.73 -8.55
CA LEU A 91 1.15 -3.60 -8.77
C LEU A 91 0.80 -3.62 -10.25
N TRP A 92 1.54 -2.89 -11.10
CA TRP A 92 1.32 -2.90 -12.54
C TRP A 92 1.45 -4.31 -13.15
N ARG A 93 2.46 -5.08 -12.70
CA ARG A 93 2.62 -6.50 -13.10
C ARG A 93 1.47 -7.39 -12.64
N SER A 94 0.76 -6.98 -11.60
CA SER A 94 -0.41 -7.67 -11.05
C SER A 94 -1.72 -7.20 -11.68
N GLY A 95 -1.66 -6.36 -12.73
CA GLY A 95 -2.84 -5.83 -13.42
C GLY A 95 -3.53 -4.67 -12.71
N VAL A 96 -2.80 -3.96 -11.83
CA VAL A 96 -3.30 -2.84 -11.04
C VAL A 96 -2.53 -1.57 -11.34
N SER A 97 -3.23 -0.48 -11.63
CA SER A 97 -2.62 0.84 -11.82
C SER A 97 -2.68 1.67 -10.54
N LEU A 98 -1.59 1.80 -9.79
CA LEU A 98 -1.59 2.63 -8.59
C LEU A 98 -1.84 4.10 -8.95
N LYS A 99 -2.95 4.68 -8.48
CA LYS A 99 -3.30 6.10 -8.66
C LYS A 99 -3.41 6.82 -7.33
N GLY A 100 -3.20 8.13 -7.35
CA GLY A 100 -3.24 8.96 -6.14
C GLY A 100 -2.14 8.56 -5.16
N ALA A 101 -0.90 8.34 -5.61
CA ALA A 101 0.18 7.89 -4.73
C ALA A 101 1.29 8.94 -4.57
N VAL A 102 1.88 8.97 -3.38
CA VAL A 102 3.06 9.77 -3.05
C VAL A 102 4.14 8.85 -2.51
N ASP A 103 5.32 8.91 -3.12
CA ASP A 103 6.51 8.21 -2.63
C ASP A 103 7.22 9.08 -1.58
N LEU A 104 7.14 8.69 -0.32
CA LEU A 104 7.74 9.42 0.80
C LEU A 104 9.27 9.45 0.70
N GLN A 105 9.89 8.40 0.16
CA GLN A 105 11.34 8.40 -0.09
C GLN A 105 11.71 9.53 -1.05
N ARG A 106 10.91 9.73 -2.11
CA ARG A 106 11.16 10.81 -3.08
C ARG A 106 10.89 12.19 -2.49
N VAL A 107 9.84 12.35 -1.70
CA VAL A 107 9.54 13.61 -1.00
C VAL A 107 10.71 14.02 -0.10
N ILE A 108 11.23 13.09 0.69
CA ILE A 108 12.32 13.38 1.63
C ILE A 108 13.62 13.71 0.91
N GLN A 109 13.93 13.04 -0.20
CA GLN A 109 15.06 13.40 -1.06
C GLN A 109 14.92 14.85 -1.59
N LEU A 110 13.72 15.28 -1.98
CA LEU A 110 13.47 16.64 -2.47
C LEU A 110 13.59 17.69 -1.36
N LEU A 111 13.24 17.33 -0.12
CA LEU A 111 13.35 18.21 1.04
C LEU A 111 14.79 18.28 1.62
N GLY A 112 15.70 17.39 1.20
CA GLY A 112 17.07 17.35 1.69
C GLY A 112 17.23 16.82 3.13
N VAL A 113 16.20 16.16 3.67
CA VAL A 113 16.18 15.68 5.07
C VAL A 113 16.65 14.22 5.13
N THR A 114 17.95 13.99 4.96
CA THR A 114 18.50 12.61 4.85
C THR A 114 19.40 12.18 6.01
N GLU A 115 19.32 12.85 7.17
CA GLU A 115 20.21 12.60 8.31
C GLU A 115 20.21 11.14 8.79
N HIS A 116 19.07 10.43 8.66
CA HIS A 116 18.92 9.04 9.09
C HIS A 116 18.80 8.04 7.91
N GLY A 117 19.09 8.48 6.69
CA GLY A 117 18.86 7.71 5.47
C GLY A 117 17.46 7.90 4.89
N ASN A 118 17.26 7.43 3.66
CA ASN A 118 16.03 7.66 2.88
C ASN A 118 15.18 6.38 2.69
N GLY A 119 15.53 5.28 3.36
CA GLY A 119 14.73 4.08 3.42
C GLY A 119 13.71 4.14 4.56
N LEU A 120 12.72 3.26 4.54
CA LEU A 120 11.64 3.21 5.54
C LEU A 120 12.15 3.27 6.99
N ALA A 121 13.20 2.51 7.33
CA ALA A 121 13.77 2.49 8.68
C ALA A 121 14.34 3.85 9.10
N GLY A 122 15.06 4.52 8.20
CA GLY A 122 15.62 5.85 8.44
C GLY A 122 14.56 6.92 8.58
N LEU A 123 13.51 6.84 7.74
CA LEU A 123 12.36 7.73 7.83
C LEU A 123 11.59 7.54 9.14
N TYR A 124 11.37 6.29 9.54
CA TYR A 124 10.73 5.97 10.81
C TYR A 124 11.52 6.52 12.00
N GLN A 125 12.83 6.32 12.00
CA GLN A 125 13.70 6.85 13.06
C GLN A 125 13.66 8.39 13.12
N GLY A 126 13.84 9.05 11.98
CA GLY A 126 13.91 10.51 11.91
C GLY A 126 12.58 11.23 12.17
N LEU A 127 11.46 10.68 11.71
CA LEU A 127 10.14 11.33 11.82
C LEU A 127 9.35 10.89 13.04
N CYS A 128 9.56 9.66 13.52
CA CYS A 128 8.81 9.10 14.65
C CYS A 128 9.61 9.01 15.95
N GLY A 129 10.92 9.32 15.92
CA GLY A 129 11.77 9.37 17.11
C GLY A 129 11.96 8.01 17.80
N LYS A 130 11.95 6.92 17.03
CA LYS A 130 12.04 5.53 17.51
C LYS A 130 13.25 4.80 16.95
#